data_AF-A0A7G3FJN9-F1
#
_entry.id   AF-A0A7G3FJN9-F1
#
_cell.length_a   1.000
_cell.length_b   1.000
_cell.length_c   1.000
_cell.angle_alpha   90.00
_cell.angle_beta   90.00
_cell.angle_gamma   90.00
#
_symmetry.space_group_name_H-M   'P 1'
#
loop_
_entity.id
_entity.type
_entity.pdbx_description
1 polymer ?
#
loop_
_entity_poly.entity_id
_entity_poly.type
_entity_poly.pdbx_seq_one_letter_code
_entity_poly.pdbx_strand_id
1 'polypeptide(L)'
;MQQLPLEAADIKKLRLRLLPFFAFAGFSGLIFAFIGFAVLGKSKDPMAFDDIAVYVFIGFGVIFFSVIGYMIWAVFADLKRGVKHRISGMVTNKRLNVHHSQTHHHNTSRNHSSKTTRHYYLYIDDEEHSVDFKHYNKAKVGMHIVLDKAPKSKMTLAMELTGQEVVDQEAHKLEGETNDKFLQTTFPDVKLTPKDEEVLKNIFKSQQKARYVWLVPTLIMLVTFLANGLEGLLILFFPVVIIPAYQLFKIIRSYRTYQMSKRYGFKRGVPTIIEDKTTFTSNRSKSAQRLKTTIGVITVESVTFDQLQVGDRLVVFKPQYGKQPLSIMTMEQQEYYLY
;
A
#
# COMPACT_ATOMS: atom_id res chain seq x y z
N MET A 1 24.83 -12.79 6.93
CA MET A 1 23.97 -13.82 6.31
C MET A 1 24.55 -15.20 6.56
N GLN A 2 23.79 -16.12 7.14
CA GLN A 2 24.25 -17.49 7.41
C GLN A 2 23.60 -18.47 6.41
N GLN A 3 24.34 -19.50 5.99
CA GLN A 3 23.81 -20.58 5.15
C GLN A 3 23.42 -21.76 6.03
N LEU A 4 22.17 -22.22 5.91
CA LEU A 4 21.66 -23.40 6.63
C LEU A 4 21.07 -24.42 5.66
N PRO A 5 21.02 -25.71 6.04
CA PRO A 5 20.32 -26.72 5.24
C PRO A 5 18.81 -26.43 5.19
N LEU A 6 18.18 -26.82 4.09
CA LEU A 6 16.73 -26.73 3.89
C LEU A 6 16.00 -27.72 4.79
N GLU A 7 14.94 -27.26 5.45
CA GLU A 7 14.05 -28.15 6.21
C GLU A 7 13.05 -28.86 5.29
N ALA A 8 12.50 -29.99 5.75
CA ALA A 8 11.52 -30.77 5.00
C ALA A 8 10.26 -29.96 4.64
N ALA A 9 9.84 -29.05 5.52
CA ALA A 9 8.72 -28.14 5.28
C ALA A 9 9.02 -27.14 4.14
N ASP A 10 10.24 -26.61 4.09
CA ASP A 10 10.70 -25.68 3.05
C ASP A 10 10.79 -26.35 1.68
N ILE A 11 11.29 -27.60 1.64
CA ILE A 11 11.35 -28.41 0.41
C ILE A 11 9.94 -28.64 -0.15
N LYS A 12 8.97 -29.01 0.71
CA LYS A 12 7.58 -29.20 0.30
C LYS A 12 6.99 -27.92 -0.28
N LYS A 13 7.25 -26.77 0.35
CA LYS A 13 6.79 -25.45 -0.09
C LYS A 13 7.37 -25.07 -1.46
N LEU A 14 8.65 -25.31 -1.69
CA LEU A 14 9.32 -25.05 -2.97
C LEU A 14 8.81 -25.97 -4.09
N ARG A 15 8.59 -27.26 -3.81
CA ARG A 15 7.99 -28.19 -4.78
C ARG A 15 6.57 -27.79 -5.16
N LEU A 16 5.76 -27.41 -4.17
CA LEU A 16 4.37 -26.97 -4.44
C LEU A 16 4.34 -25.71 -5.32
N ARG A 17 5.34 -24.83 -5.20
CA ARG A 17 5.48 -23.65 -6.04
C ARG A 17 5.86 -23.96 -7.49
N LEU A 18 6.50 -25.09 -7.77
CA LEU A 18 6.81 -25.52 -9.14
C LEU A 18 5.56 -25.94 -9.91
N LEU A 19 4.54 -26.47 -9.24
CA LEU A 19 3.32 -26.97 -9.86
C LEU A 19 2.62 -25.95 -10.77
N PRO A 20 2.34 -24.69 -10.34
CA PRO A 20 1.74 -23.70 -11.22
C PRO A 20 2.65 -23.30 -12.38
N PHE A 21 3.98 -23.33 -12.23
CA PHE A 21 4.90 -23.04 -13.33
C PHE A 21 4.85 -24.13 -14.41
N PHE A 22 4.82 -25.42 -14.01
CA PHE A 22 4.67 -26.52 -14.96
C PHE A 22 3.28 -26.51 -15.62
N ALA A 23 2.22 -26.25 -14.85
CA ALA A 23 0.87 -26.14 -15.39
C ALA A 23 0.76 -24.98 -16.41
N PHE A 24 1.33 -23.81 -16.08
CA PHE A 24 1.37 -22.67 -16.99
C PHE A 24 2.21 -22.95 -18.23
N ALA A 25 3.40 -23.55 -18.07
CA ALA A 25 4.26 -23.93 -19.19
C ALA A 25 3.55 -24.92 -20.13
N GLY A 26 2.92 -25.96 -19.59
CA GLY A 26 2.16 -26.94 -20.36
C GLY A 26 0.98 -26.30 -21.10
N PHE A 27 0.18 -25.47 -20.41
CA PHE A 27 -0.93 -24.75 -21.02
C PHE A 27 -0.46 -23.80 -22.13
N SER A 28 0.60 -23.03 -21.90
CA SER A 28 1.19 -22.16 -22.92
C SER A 28 1.74 -22.97 -24.09
N GLY A 29 2.38 -24.11 -23.85
CA GLY A 29 2.87 -25.02 -24.88
C GLY A 29 1.75 -25.54 -25.79
N LEU A 30 0.59 -25.87 -25.22
CA LEU A 30 -0.58 -26.26 -25.98
C LEU A 30 -1.11 -25.12 -26.86
N ILE A 31 -1.13 -23.89 -26.35
CA ILE A 31 -1.52 -22.70 -27.15
C ILE A 31 -0.53 -22.47 -28.29
N PHE A 32 0.78 -22.51 -28.01
CA PHE A 32 1.81 -22.32 -29.02
C PHE A 32 1.78 -23.43 -30.08
N ALA A 33 1.58 -24.68 -29.68
CA ALA A 33 1.39 -25.79 -30.60
C ALA A 33 0.12 -25.61 -31.44
N PHE A 34 -1.01 -25.23 -30.84
CA PHE A 34 -2.24 -24.97 -31.56
C PHE A 34 -2.07 -23.87 -32.60
N ILE A 35 -1.44 -22.74 -32.25
CA ILE A 35 -1.17 -21.65 -33.20
C ILE A 35 -0.21 -22.14 -34.30
N GLY A 36 0.87 -22.84 -33.95
CA GLY A 36 1.83 -23.39 -34.89
C GLY A 36 1.20 -24.37 -35.90
N PHE A 37 0.39 -25.32 -35.44
CA PHE A 37 -0.19 -26.36 -36.29
C PHE A 37 -1.49 -25.93 -37.00
N ALA A 38 -2.38 -25.22 -36.31
CA ALA A 38 -3.71 -24.91 -36.82
C ALA A 38 -3.78 -23.57 -37.58
N VAL A 39 -2.96 -22.58 -37.20
CA VAL A 39 -2.97 -21.24 -37.82
C VAL A 39 -1.84 -21.13 -38.84
N LEU A 40 -0.61 -21.42 -38.45
CA LEU A 40 0.57 -21.29 -39.31
C LEU A 40 0.78 -22.52 -40.22
N GLY A 41 0.44 -23.72 -39.76
CA GLY A 41 0.66 -24.98 -40.50
C GLY A 41 -0.41 -25.35 -41.54
N LYS A 42 -1.56 -24.67 -41.58
CA LYS A 42 -2.68 -24.97 -42.49
C LYS A 42 -2.93 -23.93 -43.59
N SER A 43 -2.22 -22.80 -43.62
CA SER A 43 -2.40 -21.81 -44.67
C SER A 43 -1.74 -22.29 -45.97
N LYS A 44 -2.56 -22.75 -46.91
CA LYS A 44 -2.14 -22.99 -48.32
C LYS A 44 -2.12 -21.71 -49.16
N ASP A 45 -2.50 -20.58 -48.57
CA ASP A 45 -2.56 -19.30 -49.26
C ASP A 45 -1.21 -18.56 -49.14
N PRO A 46 -0.52 -18.30 -50.25
CA PRO A 46 0.80 -17.64 -50.27
C PRO A 46 0.77 -16.15 -49.86
N MET A 47 -0.39 -15.62 -49.44
CA MET A 47 -0.56 -14.25 -48.95
C MET A 47 -0.99 -14.15 -47.47
N ALA A 48 -1.23 -15.27 -46.77
CA ALA A 48 -1.86 -15.23 -45.44
C ALA A 48 -0.87 -15.07 -44.28
N PHE A 49 0.35 -15.61 -44.39
CA PHE A 49 1.43 -15.41 -43.42
C PHE A 49 2.78 -15.44 -44.14
N ASP A 50 3.43 -14.29 -44.23
CA ASP A 50 4.79 -14.17 -44.76
C ASP A 50 5.77 -14.97 -43.87
N ASP A 51 6.89 -15.47 -44.43
CA ASP A 51 7.90 -16.25 -43.67
C ASP A 51 8.37 -15.50 -42.42
N ILE A 52 8.36 -14.17 -42.49
CA ILE A 52 8.65 -13.25 -41.39
C ILE A 52 7.76 -13.50 -40.18
N ALA A 53 6.46 -13.77 -40.36
CA ALA A 53 5.53 -14.03 -39.26
C ALA A 53 5.87 -15.32 -38.52
N VAL A 54 6.32 -16.36 -39.24
CA VAL A 54 6.78 -17.62 -38.66
C VAL A 54 8.05 -17.39 -37.83
N TYR A 55 9.03 -16.65 -38.38
CA TYR A 55 10.26 -16.31 -37.65
C TYR A 55 10.01 -15.48 -36.39
N VAL A 56 9.10 -14.50 -36.45
CA VAL A 56 8.71 -13.69 -35.28
C VAL A 56 8.01 -14.55 -34.22
N PHE A 57 7.13 -15.47 -34.62
CA PHE A 57 6.45 -16.38 -33.70
C PHE A 57 7.43 -17.33 -33.01
N ILE A 58 8.37 -17.91 -33.75
CA ILE A 58 9.45 -18.75 -33.20
C ILE A 58 10.32 -17.93 -32.24
N GLY A 59 10.74 -16.73 -32.64
CA GLY A 59 11.55 -15.84 -31.80
C GLY A 59 10.84 -15.47 -30.50
N PHE A 60 9.55 -15.13 -30.56
CA PHE A 60 8.73 -14.87 -29.38
C PHE A 60 8.62 -16.10 -28.47
N GLY A 61 8.43 -17.28 -29.05
CA GLY A 61 8.41 -18.55 -28.32
C GLY A 61 9.72 -18.80 -27.57
N VAL A 62 10.88 -18.63 -28.21
CA VAL A 62 12.19 -18.81 -27.58
C VAL A 62 12.36 -17.88 -26.39
N ILE A 63 12.05 -16.58 -26.54
CA ILE A 63 12.14 -15.60 -25.44
C ILE A 63 11.20 -15.98 -24.31
N PHE A 64 9.94 -16.30 -24.63
CA PHE A 64 8.92 -16.63 -23.66
C PHE A 64 9.27 -17.88 -22.84
N PHE A 65 9.66 -18.97 -23.51
CA PHE A 65 10.07 -20.20 -22.84
C PHE A 65 11.41 -20.06 -22.11
N SER A 66 12.32 -19.19 -22.56
CA SER A 66 13.56 -18.88 -21.83
C SER A 66 13.27 -18.26 -20.46
N VAL A 67 12.30 -17.33 -20.38
CA VAL A 67 11.89 -16.71 -19.12
C VAL A 67 11.27 -17.74 -18.18
N ILE A 68 10.38 -18.61 -18.68
CA ILE A 68 9.77 -19.69 -17.88
C ILE A 68 10.82 -20.69 -17.42
N GLY A 69 11.71 -21.11 -18.32
CA GLY A 69 12.82 -22.02 -18.03
C GLY A 69 13.73 -21.48 -16.94
N TYR A 70 14.06 -20.19 -16.99
CA TYR A 70 14.84 -19.53 -15.94
C TYR A 70 14.14 -19.56 -14.58
N MET A 71 12.82 -19.31 -14.52
CA MET A 71 12.06 -19.38 -13.27
C MET A 71 12.05 -20.78 -12.67
N ILE A 72 11.83 -21.81 -13.50
CA ILE A 72 11.87 -23.22 -13.07
C ILE A 72 13.28 -23.60 -12.60
N TRP A 73 14.30 -23.22 -13.38
CA TRP A 73 15.70 -23.49 -13.06
C TRP A 73 16.12 -22.85 -11.74
N ALA A 74 15.71 -21.61 -11.46
CA ALA A 74 16.03 -20.94 -10.20
C ALA A 74 15.50 -21.71 -8.97
N VAL A 75 14.26 -22.20 -9.02
CA VAL A 75 13.66 -23.00 -7.94
C VAL A 75 14.29 -24.39 -7.85
N PHE A 76 14.61 -25.01 -8.99
CA PHE A 76 15.29 -26.30 -9.01
C PHE A 76 16.73 -26.21 -8.49
N ALA A 77 17.45 -25.13 -8.81
CA ALA A 77 18.78 -24.86 -8.28
C ALA A 77 18.75 -24.69 -6.75
N ASP A 78 17.71 -24.03 -6.21
CA ASP A 78 17.52 -23.92 -4.76
C ASP A 78 17.24 -25.30 -4.13
N LEU A 79 16.40 -26.13 -4.75
CA LEU A 79 16.12 -27.50 -4.29
C LEU A 79 17.35 -28.41 -4.37
N LYS A 80 18.16 -28.31 -5.43
CA LYS A 80 19.37 -29.12 -5.61
C LYS A 80 20.49 -28.72 -4.65
N ARG A 81 20.63 -27.42 -4.38
CA ARG A 81 21.61 -26.91 -3.41
C ARG A 81 21.20 -27.25 -1.98
N GLY A 82 19.90 -27.25 -1.68
CA GLY A 82 19.40 -27.57 -0.35
C GLY A 82 19.88 -26.59 0.73
N VAL A 83 20.22 -25.35 0.36
CA VAL A 83 20.69 -24.30 1.26
C VAL A 83 19.67 -23.15 1.31
N LYS A 84 19.39 -22.66 2.52
CA LYS A 84 18.65 -21.42 2.78
C LYS A 84 19.57 -20.35 3.35
N HIS A 85 19.30 -19.10 3.04
CA HIS A 85 19.95 -17.94 3.66
C HIS A 85 19.12 -17.49 4.84
N ARG A 86 19.71 -17.56 6.03
CA ARG A 86 19.16 -16.99 7.25
C ARG A 86 19.71 -15.59 7.45
N ILE A 87 18.79 -14.64 7.56
CA ILE A 87 19.06 -13.23 7.80
C ILE A 87 18.47 -12.93 9.17
N SER A 88 19.34 -12.66 10.14
CA SER A 88 18.97 -12.24 11.49
C SER A 88 19.34 -10.78 11.65
N GLY A 89 18.44 -9.98 12.21
CA GLY A 89 18.72 -8.58 12.48
C GLY A 89 17.49 -7.85 12.99
N MET A 90 17.66 -6.56 13.27
CA MET A 90 16.57 -5.71 13.72
C MET A 90 15.83 -5.13 12.53
N VAL A 91 14.50 -5.12 12.57
CA VAL A 91 13.68 -4.43 11.57
C VAL A 91 13.85 -2.92 11.76
N THR A 92 14.59 -2.25 10.87
CA THR A 92 14.83 -0.80 10.94
C THR A 92 13.70 0.00 10.30
N ASN A 93 13.09 -0.53 9.23
CA ASN A 93 12.00 0.15 8.52
C ASN A 93 11.11 -0.83 7.74
N LYS A 94 9.95 -0.36 7.28
CA LYS A 94 8.99 -1.10 6.48
C LYS A 94 8.54 -0.27 5.29
N ARG A 95 8.42 -0.90 4.11
CA ARG A 95 7.90 -0.23 2.91
C ARG A 95 6.79 -1.01 2.24
N LEU A 96 5.69 -0.32 1.97
CA LEU A 96 4.59 -0.80 1.15
C LEU A 96 4.60 -0.06 -0.19
N ASN A 97 4.84 -0.78 -1.27
CA ASN A 97 4.79 -0.23 -2.63
C ASN A 97 3.50 -0.68 -3.34
N VAL A 98 2.70 0.26 -3.80
CA VAL A 98 1.46 0.02 -4.54
C VAL A 98 1.62 0.42 -5.99
N HIS A 99 1.54 -0.56 -6.88
CA HIS A 99 1.64 -0.35 -8.32
C HIS A 99 0.28 -0.50 -8.99
N HIS A 100 -0.16 0.54 -9.70
CA HIS A 100 -1.38 0.51 -10.52
C HIS A 100 -1.02 0.42 -12.00
N SER A 101 -1.51 -0.62 -12.69
CA SER A 101 -1.38 -0.76 -14.14
C SER A 101 -2.76 -0.68 -14.82
N GLN A 102 -2.83 0.09 -15.91
CA GLN A 102 -4.00 0.17 -16.78
C GLN A 102 -3.59 -0.32 -18.17
N THR A 103 -4.35 -1.26 -18.72
CA THR A 103 -4.17 -1.72 -20.10
C THR A 103 -5.21 -1.04 -20.98
N HIS A 104 -4.74 -0.25 -21.95
CA HIS A 104 -5.59 0.32 -23.00
C HIS A 104 -5.54 -0.61 -24.21
N HIS A 105 -6.62 -1.33 -24.47
CA HIS A 105 -6.78 -2.00 -25.76
C HIS A 105 -7.23 -0.96 -26.78
N HIS A 106 -6.35 -0.68 -27.74
CA HIS A 106 -6.70 0.03 -28.96
C HIS A 106 -7.50 -0.94 -29.84
N ASN A 107 -8.68 -0.51 -30.29
CA ASN A 107 -9.73 -1.27 -30.99
C ASN A 107 -10.69 -2.06 -30.09
N THR A 108 -11.97 -1.71 -30.25
CA THR A 108 -13.19 -2.21 -29.58
C THR A 108 -13.54 -1.61 -28.23
N SER A 109 -14.82 -1.29 -28.08
CA SER A 109 -15.39 -0.46 -27.04
C SER A 109 -15.46 -1.15 -25.66
N ARG A 110 -15.23 -0.35 -24.62
CA ARG A 110 -15.80 -0.47 -23.25
C ARG A 110 -15.28 -1.49 -22.23
N ASN A 111 -14.10 -2.12 -22.37
CA ASN A 111 -13.52 -2.88 -21.24
C ASN A 111 -12.17 -2.29 -20.76
N HIS A 112 -12.23 -1.48 -19.70
CA HIS A 112 -11.05 -1.03 -18.96
C HIS A 112 -10.73 -2.02 -17.84
N SER A 113 -9.62 -2.75 -17.94
CA SER A 113 -9.09 -3.53 -16.83
C SER A 113 -8.05 -2.72 -16.07
N SER A 114 -8.28 -2.54 -14.77
CA SER A 114 -7.30 -1.93 -13.87
C SER A 114 -6.81 -2.98 -12.89
N LYS A 115 -5.49 -3.11 -12.77
CA LYS A 115 -4.86 -4.04 -11.82
C LYS A 115 -4.05 -3.25 -10.80
N THR A 116 -4.26 -3.58 -9.53
CA THR A 116 -3.48 -3.03 -8.42
C THR A 116 -2.65 -4.14 -7.81
N THR A 117 -1.34 -3.98 -7.81
CA THR A 117 -0.37 -4.92 -7.24
C THR A 117 0.30 -4.28 -6.03
N ARG A 118 0.48 -5.04 -4.95
CA ARG A 118 1.12 -4.57 -3.71
C ARG A 118 2.37 -5.38 -3.45
N HIS A 119 3.48 -4.70 -3.20
CA HIS A 119 4.76 -5.30 -2.84
C HIS A 119 5.15 -4.85 -1.44
N TYR A 120 5.57 -5.80 -0.60
CA TYR A 120 5.89 -5.58 0.80
C TYR A 120 7.38 -5.80 1.04
N TYR A 121 8.02 -4.84 1.70
CA TYR A 121 9.45 -4.84 1.95
C TYR A 121 9.72 -4.57 3.44
N LEU A 122 10.68 -5.28 4.00
CA LEU A 122 11.26 -5.03 5.32
C LEU A 122 12.71 -4.61 5.15
N TYR A 123 13.16 -3.65 5.94
CA TYR A 123 14.57 -3.32 6.08
C TYR A 123 15.07 -4.01 7.34
N ILE A 124 16.03 -4.93 7.18
CA ILE A 124 16.68 -5.64 8.30
C ILE A 124 18.12 -5.15 8.29
N ASP A 125 18.55 -4.49 9.37
CA ASP A 125 19.87 -3.83 9.46
C ASP A 125 20.16 -2.97 8.20
N ASP A 126 19.15 -2.19 7.78
CA ASP A 126 19.14 -1.30 6.61
C ASP A 126 19.23 -1.96 5.22
N GLU A 127 19.21 -3.29 5.14
CA GLU A 127 19.09 -4.02 3.87
C GLU A 127 17.63 -4.31 3.49
N GLU A 128 17.24 -3.96 2.27
CA GLU A 128 15.88 -4.15 1.77
C GLU A 128 15.60 -5.63 1.39
N HIS A 129 14.54 -6.19 1.96
CA HIS A 129 14.10 -7.54 1.67
C HIS A 129 12.61 -7.60 1.34
N SER A 130 12.30 -8.09 0.14
CA SER A 130 10.92 -8.41 -0.27
C SER A 130 10.38 -9.60 0.52
N VAL A 131 9.17 -9.47 1.06
CA VAL A 131 8.47 -10.46 1.88
C VAL A 131 7.00 -10.58 1.50
N ASP A 132 6.35 -11.66 1.90
CA ASP A 132 4.90 -11.82 1.73
C ASP A 132 4.12 -11.00 2.77
N PHE A 133 2.87 -10.64 2.44
CA PHE A 133 1.97 -9.88 3.32
C PHE A 133 1.83 -10.51 4.72
N LYS A 134 1.73 -11.84 4.80
CA LYS A 134 1.59 -12.57 6.08
C LYS A 134 2.76 -12.30 7.02
N HIS A 135 3.97 -12.24 6.48
CA HIS A 135 5.18 -11.99 7.25
C HIS A 135 5.35 -10.48 7.53
N TYR A 136 5.05 -9.64 6.54
CA TYR A 136 5.07 -8.18 6.69
C TYR A 136 4.16 -7.66 7.81
N ASN A 137 2.97 -8.24 7.98
CA ASN A 137 2.02 -7.80 9.00
C ASN A 137 2.41 -8.25 10.42
N LYS A 138 3.22 -9.32 10.54
CA LYS A 138 3.71 -9.82 11.83
C LYS A 138 4.93 -9.04 12.33
N ALA A 139 5.82 -8.64 11.43
CA ALA A 139 7.00 -7.86 11.77
C ALA A 139 6.61 -6.40 12.11
N LYS A 140 7.13 -5.86 13.21
CA LYS A 140 7.09 -4.43 13.54
C LYS A 140 8.50 -3.85 13.52
N VAL A 141 8.63 -2.55 13.27
CA VAL A 141 9.91 -1.85 13.41
C VAL A 141 10.40 -1.94 14.86
N GLY A 142 11.71 -2.17 15.04
CA GLY A 142 12.35 -2.42 16.34
C GLY A 142 12.36 -3.88 16.80
N MET A 143 11.66 -4.78 16.10
CA MET A 143 11.69 -6.21 16.42
C MET A 143 12.94 -6.87 15.83
N HIS A 144 13.58 -7.75 16.59
CA HIS A 144 14.59 -8.65 16.06
C HIS A 144 13.90 -9.86 15.41
N ILE A 145 14.26 -10.16 14.16
CA ILE A 145 13.64 -11.22 13.38
C ILE A 145 14.69 -12.10 12.73
N VAL A 146 14.31 -13.36 12.53
CA VAL A 146 15.09 -14.33 11.76
C VAL A 146 14.29 -14.68 10.51
N LEU A 147 14.78 -14.24 9.36
CA LEU A 147 14.18 -14.42 8.06
C LEU A 147 14.94 -15.48 7.26
N ASP A 148 14.27 -16.57 6.92
CA ASP A 148 14.81 -17.62 6.07
C ASP A 148 14.38 -17.38 4.62
N LYS A 149 15.35 -17.24 3.71
CA LYS A 149 15.12 -17.03 2.28
C LYS A 149 15.81 -18.05 1.41
N ALA A 150 15.19 -18.36 0.28
CA ALA A 150 15.81 -19.16 -0.76
C ALA A 150 16.82 -18.32 -1.58
N PRO A 151 18.03 -18.86 -1.86
CA PRO A 151 19.15 -18.08 -2.42
C PRO A 151 18.91 -17.52 -3.82
N LYS A 152 18.38 -18.32 -4.77
CA LYS A 152 18.17 -17.90 -6.16
C LYS A 152 16.76 -17.37 -6.39
N SER A 153 15.74 -18.06 -5.86
CA SER A 153 14.34 -17.64 -6.02
C SER A 153 13.94 -16.46 -5.13
N LYS A 154 14.82 -16.06 -4.18
CA LYS A 154 14.60 -14.97 -3.19
C LYS A 154 13.30 -15.11 -2.39
N MET A 155 12.72 -16.30 -2.37
CA MET A 155 11.46 -16.61 -1.72
C MET A 155 11.61 -16.55 -0.21
N THR A 156 10.63 -15.99 0.49
CA THR A 156 10.56 -16.10 1.95
C THR A 156 10.06 -17.49 2.34
N LEU A 157 10.91 -18.27 2.98
CA LEU A 157 10.63 -19.64 3.42
C LEU A 157 9.90 -19.60 4.76
N ALA A 158 10.54 -19.02 5.76
CA ALA A 158 10.01 -18.84 7.11
C ALA A 158 10.44 -17.47 7.68
N MET A 159 9.69 -17.00 8.69
CA MET A 159 10.08 -15.86 9.50
C MET A 159 9.74 -16.20 10.95
N GLU A 160 10.77 -16.18 11.79
CA GLU A 160 10.66 -16.35 13.22
C GLU A 160 10.90 -15.00 13.89
N LEU A 161 10.11 -14.71 14.91
CA LEU A 161 10.25 -13.51 15.73
C LEU A 161 11.14 -13.90 16.91
N THR A 162 12.44 -13.62 16.80
CA THR A 162 13.39 -13.94 17.86
C THR A 162 13.53 -12.70 18.73
N GLY A 163 12.85 -12.69 19.87
CA GLY A 163 12.83 -11.54 20.77
C GLY A 163 11.52 -11.36 21.57
N GLN A 164 10.60 -12.33 21.51
CA GLN A 164 9.40 -12.33 22.35
C GLN A 164 9.54 -13.24 23.58
N GLU A 165 10.77 -13.57 23.99
CA GLU A 165 11.05 -14.43 25.12
C GLU A 165 12.15 -13.83 26.03
N VAL A 166 11.69 -13.43 27.23
CA VAL A 166 12.44 -13.38 28.50
C VAL A 166 13.50 -12.28 28.67
N VAL A 167 13.16 -11.02 28.39
CA VAL A 167 13.82 -9.90 29.10
C VAL A 167 12.72 -9.08 29.79
N ASP A 168 12.62 -9.32 31.09
CA ASP A 168 11.79 -8.66 32.11
C ASP A 168 10.29 -8.53 31.79
N GLN A 169 9.54 -9.59 32.08
CA GLN A 169 8.08 -9.52 32.24
C GLN A 169 7.66 -8.42 33.23
N GLU A 170 8.52 -8.04 34.18
CA GLU A 170 8.30 -6.92 35.10
C GLU A 170 8.51 -5.57 34.42
N ALA A 171 9.57 -5.39 33.62
CA ALA A 171 9.81 -4.17 32.85
C ALA A 171 8.70 -3.95 31.80
N HIS A 172 8.29 -4.99 31.09
CA HIS A 172 7.17 -4.90 30.14
C HIS A 172 5.82 -4.63 30.83
N LYS A 173 5.60 -5.16 32.04
CA LYS A 173 4.40 -4.82 32.85
C LYS A 173 4.44 -3.38 33.34
N LEU A 174 5.57 -2.91 33.84
CA LEU A 174 5.79 -1.53 34.29
C LEU A 174 5.63 -0.53 33.13
N GLU A 175 6.20 -0.86 31.98
CA GLU A 175 6.10 -0.04 30.77
C GLU A 175 4.67 -0.05 30.23
N GLY A 176 3.98 -1.20 30.24
CA GLY A 176 2.56 -1.32 29.92
C GLY A 176 1.68 -0.47 30.84
N GLU A 177 1.86 -0.58 32.16
CA GLU A 177 1.09 0.21 33.13
C GLU A 177 1.36 1.71 32.98
N THR A 178 2.60 2.11 32.71
CA THR A 178 2.95 3.52 32.47
C THR A 178 2.35 4.02 31.16
N ASN A 179 2.33 3.20 30.12
CA ASN A 179 1.70 3.51 28.84
C ASN A 179 0.18 3.64 28.98
N ASP A 180 -0.46 2.76 29.74
CA ASP A 180 -1.89 2.84 30.02
C ASP A 180 -2.23 4.10 30.82
N LYS A 181 -1.44 4.46 31.84
CA LYS A 181 -1.57 5.73 32.57
C LYS A 181 -1.41 6.93 31.64
N PHE A 182 -0.45 6.90 30.71
CA PHE A 182 -0.26 7.96 29.73
C PHE A 182 -1.46 8.08 28.77
N LEU A 183 -1.98 6.96 28.26
CA LEU A 183 -3.15 6.95 27.37
C LEU A 183 -4.44 7.43 28.07
N GLN A 184 -4.51 7.28 29.40
CA GLN A 184 -5.60 7.81 30.22
C GLN A 184 -5.39 9.29 30.60
N THR A 185 -4.19 9.84 30.41
CA THR A 185 -3.89 11.23 30.76
C THR A 185 -4.66 12.18 29.86
N THR A 186 -5.46 13.05 30.47
CA THR A 186 -6.18 14.09 29.73
C THR A 186 -5.30 15.33 29.63
N PHE A 187 -4.95 15.72 28.41
CA PHE A 187 -4.23 16.96 28.16
C PHE A 187 -5.22 18.13 28.11
N PRO A 188 -4.86 19.30 28.69
CA PRO A 188 -5.72 20.48 28.64
C PRO A 188 -5.90 20.96 27.20
N ASP A 189 -7.06 21.57 26.93
CA ASP A 189 -7.34 22.18 25.64
C ASP A 189 -6.42 23.40 25.43
N VAL A 190 -5.65 23.39 24.35
CA VAL A 190 -4.66 24.43 24.03
C VAL A 190 -5.24 25.39 22.99
N LYS A 191 -4.97 26.69 23.12
CA LYS A 191 -5.43 27.67 22.13
C LYS A 191 -4.76 27.42 20.76
N LEU A 192 -5.53 27.57 19.69
CA LEU A 192 -5.04 27.48 18.32
C LEU A 192 -3.99 28.56 18.06
N THR A 193 -2.84 28.13 17.55
CA THR A 193 -1.78 29.01 17.05
C THR A 193 -2.11 29.45 15.61
N PRO A 194 -1.49 30.54 15.10
CA PRO A 194 -1.67 30.94 13.70
C PRO A 194 -1.27 29.84 12.70
N LYS A 195 -0.29 28.99 13.05
CA LYS A 195 0.09 27.82 12.25
C LYS A 195 -1.00 26.75 12.23
N ASP A 196 -1.63 26.50 13.37
CA ASP A 196 -2.77 25.57 13.45
C ASP A 196 -3.94 26.03 12.55
N GLU A 197 -4.19 27.34 12.48
CA GLU A 197 -5.22 27.89 11.59
C GLU A 197 -4.89 27.69 10.11
N GLU A 198 -3.61 27.82 9.74
CA GLU A 198 -3.15 27.57 8.38
C GLU A 198 -3.34 26.10 7.98
N VAL A 199 -2.95 25.18 8.86
CA VAL A 199 -3.16 23.74 8.66
C VAL A 199 -4.65 23.43 8.55
N LEU A 200 -5.48 23.96 9.46
CA LEU A 200 -6.93 23.78 9.42
C LEU A 200 -7.54 24.30 8.11
N LYS A 201 -7.06 25.44 7.61
CA LYS A 201 -7.49 26.03 6.33
C LYS A 201 -7.05 25.17 5.14
N ASN A 202 -5.84 24.61 5.15
CA ASN A 202 -5.32 23.75 4.10
C ASN A 202 -6.06 22.42 4.05
N ILE A 203 -6.31 21.82 5.22
CA ILE A 203 -7.18 20.66 5.39
C ILE A 203 -8.57 20.95 4.81
N PHE A 204 -9.18 22.08 5.17
CA PHE A 204 -10.49 22.45 4.63
C PHE A 204 -10.46 22.62 3.10
N LYS A 205 -9.49 23.35 2.56
CA LYS A 205 -9.33 23.55 1.10
C LYS A 205 -9.14 22.24 0.34
N SER A 206 -8.34 21.32 0.87
CA SER A 206 -8.09 20.02 0.23
C SER A 206 -9.39 19.18 0.14
N GLN A 207 -10.19 19.17 1.22
CA GLN A 207 -11.49 18.52 1.23
C GLN A 207 -12.46 19.14 0.23
N GLN A 208 -12.47 20.48 0.11
CA GLN A 208 -13.33 21.17 -0.85
C GLN A 208 -12.94 20.88 -2.28
N LYS A 209 -11.63 20.96 -2.59
CA LYS A 209 -11.11 20.66 -3.94
C LYS A 209 -11.52 19.26 -4.41
N ALA A 210 -11.34 18.25 -3.55
CA ALA A 210 -11.73 16.87 -3.89
C ALA A 210 -13.23 16.71 -4.17
N ARG A 211 -14.08 17.51 -3.51
CA ARG A 211 -15.54 17.48 -3.71
C ARG A 211 -15.97 18.26 -4.94
N TYR A 212 -15.34 19.40 -5.22
CA TYR A 212 -15.61 20.19 -6.41
C TYR A 212 -15.30 19.44 -7.71
N VAL A 213 -14.29 18.55 -7.71
CA VAL A 213 -13.98 17.68 -8.86
C VAL A 213 -15.19 16.84 -9.28
N TRP A 214 -16.02 16.40 -8.33
CA TRP A 214 -17.23 15.62 -8.63
C TRP A 214 -18.46 16.52 -8.78
N LEU A 215 -18.56 17.60 -8.01
CA LEU A 215 -19.72 18.47 -8.01
C LEU A 215 -19.82 19.30 -9.30
N VAL A 216 -18.74 19.96 -9.72
CA VAL A 216 -18.78 20.92 -10.83
C VAL A 216 -19.23 20.27 -12.15
N PRO A 217 -18.67 19.13 -12.60
CA PRO A 217 -19.12 18.50 -13.84
C PRO A 217 -20.59 18.07 -13.79
N THR A 218 -21.04 17.52 -12.65
CA THR A 218 -22.44 17.10 -12.50
C THR A 218 -23.41 18.29 -12.50
N LEU A 219 -23.00 19.43 -11.95
CA LEU A 219 -23.81 20.63 -11.88
C LEU A 219 -23.89 21.31 -13.25
N ILE A 220 -22.77 21.36 -14.01
CA ILE A 220 -22.76 21.82 -15.41
C ILE A 220 -23.72 20.96 -16.24
N MET A 221 -23.61 19.63 -16.16
CA MET A 221 -24.49 18.70 -16.87
C MET A 221 -25.97 18.96 -16.56
N LEU A 222 -26.30 19.14 -15.27
CA LEU A 222 -27.67 19.40 -14.81
C LEU A 222 -28.20 20.73 -15.38
N VAL A 223 -27.41 21.81 -15.31
CA VAL A 223 -27.79 23.12 -15.86
C VAL A 223 -27.98 23.05 -17.37
N THR A 224 -27.11 22.34 -18.10
CA THR A 224 -27.26 22.15 -19.55
C THR A 224 -28.54 21.40 -19.89
N PHE A 225 -28.94 20.38 -19.12
CA PHE A 225 -30.18 19.65 -19.38
C PHE A 225 -31.43 20.51 -19.11
N LEU A 226 -31.46 21.30 -18.04
CA LEU A 226 -32.55 22.24 -17.80
C LEU A 226 -32.64 23.31 -18.89
N ALA A 227 -31.51 23.94 -19.25
CA ALA A 227 -31.49 25.04 -20.21
C ALA A 227 -31.95 24.63 -21.63
N ASN A 228 -31.77 23.35 -22.00
CA ASN A 228 -32.18 22.83 -23.31
C ASN A 228 -33.56 22.13 -23.28
N GLY A 229 -34.32 22.24 -22.18
CA GLY A 229 -35.65 21.61 -22.07
C GLY A 229 -35.61 20.07 -22.02
N LEU A 230 -34.45 19.47 -21.72
CA LEU A 230 -34.25 18.02 -21.64
C LEU A 230 -34.53 17.47 -20.25
N GLU A 231 -35.52 18.04 -19.56
CA GLU A 231 -35.84 17.72 -18.17
C GLU A 231 -36.26 16.25 -17.99
N GLY A 232 -36.91 15.66 -18.99
CA GLY A 232 -37.28 14.24 -19.00
C GLY A 232 -36.09 13.29 -18.90
N LEU A 233 -34.90 13.69 -19.39
CA LEU A 233 -33.68 12.89 -19.25
C LEU A 233 -33.13 12.91 -17.81
N LEU A 234 -33.42 13.95 -17.01
CA LEU A 234 -32.97 14.00 -15.61
C LEU A 234 -33.63 12.91 -14.75
N ILE A 235 -34.87 12.54 -15.08
CA ILE A 235 -35.58 11.42 -14.43
C ILE A 235 -34.87 10.10 -14.72
N LEU A 236 -34.44 9.89 -15.96
CA LEU A 236 -33.67 8.71 -16.37
C LEU A 236 -32.30 8.66 -15.67
N PHE A 237 -31.67 9.81 -15.46
CA PHE A 237 -30.38 9.96 -14.78
C PHE A 237 -30.49 10.32 -13.29
N PHE A 238 -31.58 9.96 -12.61
CA PHE A 238 -31.80 10.33 -11.20
C PHE A 238 -30.61 9.99 -10.25
N PRO A 239 -29.81 8.91 -10.43
CA PRO A 239 -28.66 8.66 -9.57
C PRO A 239 -27.58 9.74 -9.73
N VAL A 240 -27.44 10.32 -10.92
CA VAL A 240 -26.50 11.40 -11.24
C VAL A 240 -26.95 12.71 -10.58
N VAL A 241 -28.26 12.94 -10.42
CA VAL A 241 -28.82 14.11 -9.74
C VAL A 241 -28.63 14.05 -8.22
N ILE A 242 -28.56 12.85 -7.62
CA ILE A 242 -28.32 12.67 -6.18
C ILE A 242 -26.87 13.04 -5.79
N ILE A 243 -25.91 12.81 -6.68
CA ILE A 243 -24.48 13.10 -6.44
C ILE A 243 -24.23 14.56 -6.00
N PRO A 244 -24.64 15.60 -6.75
CA PRO A 244 -24.38 16.98 -6.37
C PRO A 244 -25.08 17.35 -5.05
N ALA A 245 -26.30 16.88 -4.78
CA ALA A 245 -26.99 17.11 -3.52
C ALA A 245 -26.21 16.54 -2.32
N TYR A 246 -25.72 15.30 -2.44
CA TYR A 246 -24.91 14.67 -1.40
C TYR A 246 -23.56 15.39 -1.20
N GLN A 247 -22.91 15.81 -2.29
CA GLN A 247 -21.66 16.57 -2.22
C GLN A 247 -21.89 17.93 -1.54
N LEU A 248 -22.95 18.67 -1.89
CA LEU A 248 -23.33 19.93 -1.24
C LEU A 248 -23.57 19.75 0.26
N PHE A 249 -24.32 18.72 0.67
CA PHE A 249 -24.53 18.41 2.07
C PHE A 249 -23.20 18.22 2.82
N LYS A 250 -22.27 17.46 2.23
CA LYS A 250 -20.93 17.29 2.81
C LYS A 250 -20.15 18.60 2.89
N ILE A 251 -20.18 19.43 1.85
CA ILE A 251 -19.52 20.75 1.81
C ILE A 251 -20.02 21.62 2.95
N ILE A 252 -21.34 21.75 3.10
CA ILE A 252 -21.98 22.50 4.18
C ILE A 252 -21.55 21.95 5.54
N ARG A 253 -21.57 20.62 5.72
CA ARG A 253 -21.14 19.97 6.96
C ARG A 253 -19.69 20.31 7.30
N SER A 254 -18.76 20.16 6.35
CA SER A 254 -17.34 20.51 6.58
C SER A 254 -17.12 22.00 6.84
N TYR A 255 -17.91 22.87 6.19
CA TYR A 255 -17.83 24.31 6.42
C TYR A 255 -18.30 24.68 7.83
N ARG A 256 -19.40 24.08 8.29
CA ARG A 256 -19.85 24.20 9.69
C ARG A 256 -18.77 23.72 10.67
N THR A 257 -18.17 22.56 10.41
CA THR A 257 -17.07 22.01 11.23
C THR A 257 -15.85 22.92 11.28
N TYR A 258 -15.44 23.48 10.14
CA TYR A 258 -14.34 24.45 10.05
C TYR A 258 -14.65 25.74 10.82
N GLN A 259 -15.84 26.32 10.62
CA GLN A 259 -16.28 27.53 11.30
C GLN A 259 -16.40 27.32 12.82
N MET A 260 -16.95 26.20 13.27
CA MET A 260 -17.03 25.87 14.69
C MET A 260 -15.65 25.70 15.31
N SER A 261 -14.72 25.02 14.62
CA SER A 261 -13.34 24.87 15.09
C SER A 261 -12.62 26.22 15.20
N LYS A 262 -12.78 27.08 14.18
CA LYS A 262 -12.19 28.42 14.18
C LYS A 262 -12.77 29.31 15.28
N ARG A 263 -14.10 29.28 15.48
CA ARG A 263 -14.78 30.07 16.53
C ARG A 263 -14.45 29.59 17.93
N TYR A 264 -14.33 28.28 18.13
CA TYR A 264 -13.98 27.72 19.44
C TYR A 264 -12.56 28.10 19.83
N GLY A 265 -11.61 28.05 18.89
CA GLY A 265 -10.28 28.59 19.14
C GLY A 265 -9.34 27.64 19.89
N PHE A 266 -9.73 26.40 20.18
CA PHE A 266 -8.91 25.42 20.91
C PHE A 266 -8.75 24.08 20.18
N LYS A 267 -7.61 23.44 20.43
CA LYS A 267 -7.24 22.08 20.01
C LYS A 267 -7.14 21.16 21.23
N ARG A 268 -7.61 19.93 21.06
CA ARG A 268 -7.55 18.87 22.09
C ARG A 268 -6.32 18.02 21.90
N GLY A 269 -5.54 17.81 22.96
CA GLY A 269 -4.44 16.85 22.96
C GLY A 269 -4.94 15.44 23.26
N VAL A 270 -4.65 14.49 22.37
CA VAL A 270 -4.97 13.07 22.59
C VAL A 270 -3.66 12.32 22.82
N PRO A 271 -3.43 11.70 24.00
CA PRO A 271 -2.26 10.87 24.22
C PRO A 271 -2.26 9.70 23.25
N THR A 272 -1.11 9.38 22.70
CA THR A 272 -0.97 8.41 21.63
C THR A 272 0.42 7.80 21.67
N ILE A 273 0.53 6.50 21.38
CA ILE A 273 1.82 5.81 21.33
C ILE A 273 2.05 5.32 19.89
N ILE A 274 3.30 5.40 19.43
CA ILE A 274 3.71 4.86 18.12
C ILE A 274 3.81 3.34 18.21
N GLU A 275 2.97 2.64 17.46
CA GLU A 275 2.95 1.16 17.40
C GLU A 275 3.83 0.59 16.28
N ASP A 276 3.93 1.30 15.15
CA ASP A 276 4.68 0.85 13.98
C ASP A 276 4.99 2.03 13.03
N LYS A 277 6.02 1.88 12.20
CA LYS A 277 6.45 2.85 11.20
C LYS A 277 6.44 2.23 9.82
N THR A 278 5.85 2.92 8.84
CA THR A 278 5.77 2.41 7.45
C THR A 278 5.91 3.51 6.41
N THR A 279 6.75 3.27 5.41
CA THR A 279 6.88 4.09 4.21
C THR A 279 5.94 3.58 3.12
N PHE A 280 5.02 4.42 2.66
CA PHE A 280 4.13 4.11 1.55
C PHE A 280 4.69 4.70 0.25
N THR A 281 4.86 3.87 -0.77
CA THR A 281 5.26 4.30 -2.11
C THR A 281 4.21 3.88 -3.14
N SER A 282 4.06 4.67 -4.20
CA SER A 282 3.09 4.42 -5.26
C SER A 282 3.58 5.00 -6.58
N ASN A 283 3.16 4.42 -7.69
CA ASN A 283 3.40 4.99 -9.02
C ASN A 283 2.43 6.12 -9.39
N ARG A 284 1.37 6.34 -8.60
CA ARG A 284 0.34 7.38 -8.84
C ARG A 284 0.38 8.54 -7.85
N SER A 285 1.04 8.36 -6.71
CA SER A 285 1.09 9.35 -5.65
C SER A 285 2.51 9.49 -5.13
N LYS A 286 2.81 10.65 -4.56
CA LYS A 286 4.07 10.87 -3.83
C LYS A 286 4.20 9.83 -2.71
N SER A 287 5.45 9.53 -2.35
CA SER A 287 5.75 8.74 -1.16
C SER A 287 5.20 9.43 0.08
N ALA A 288 4.70 8.63 1.02
CA ALA A 288 4.13 9.12 2.26
C ALA A 288 4.65 8.30 3.43
N GLN A 289 5.19 8.97 4.43
CA GLN A 289 5.64 8.35 5.67
C GLN A 289 4.47 8.26 6.65
N ARG A 290 4.19 7.06 7.13
CA ARG A 290 3.02 6.77 7.96
C ARG A 290 3.45 6.18 9.29
N LEU A 291 2.99 6.82 10.36
CA LEU A 291 3.06 6.34 11.72
C LEU A 291 1.75 5.62 12.04
N LYS A 292 1.84 4.36 12.42
CA LYS A 292 0.70 3.66 13.00
C LYS A 292 0.73 3.92 14.49
N THR A 293 -0.35 4.49 15.00
CA THR A 293 -0.48 4.86 16.40
C THR A 293 -1.74 4.27 17.00
N THR A 294 -1.86 4.28 18.34
CA THR A 294 -3.02 3.74 19.06
C THR A 294 -4.37 4.33 18.59
N ILE A 295 -4.37 5.60 18.16
CA ILE A 295 -5.59 6.29 17.69
C ILE A 295 -5.85 6.13 16.19
N GLY A 296 -4.88 5.62 15.42
CA GLY A 296 -4.97 5.48 13.97
C GLY A 296 -3.65 5.77 13.25
N VAL A 297 -3.74 5.88 11.92
CA VAL A 297 -2.58 6.13 11.05
C VAL A 297 -2.45 7.61 10.77
N ILE A 298 -1.26 8.17 11.00
CA ILE A 298 -0.94 9.57 10.77
C ILE A 298 0.17 9.65 9.72
N THR A 299 -0.01 10.52 8.72
CA THR A 299 1.02 10.81 7.72
C THR A 299 1.86 11.98 8.22
N VAL A 300 3.18 11.82 8.21
CA VAL A 300 4.15 12.84 8.67
C VAL A 300 5.17 13.12 7.58
N GLU A 301 5.93 14.20 7.74
CA GLU A 301 7.08 14.51 6.89
C GLU A 301 8.26 13.55 7.16
N SER A 302 9.13 13.35 6.16
CA SER A 302 10.31 12.49 6.27
C SER A 302 11.19 12.83 7.49
N VAL A 303 11.42 14.13 7.75
CA VAL A 303 12.30 14.59 8.84
C VAL A 303 11.73 14.17 10.20
N THR A 304 10.44 14.40 10.43
CA THR A 304 9.75 13.96 11.65
C THR A 304 9.67 12.44 11.74
N PHE A 305 9.51 11.76 10.61
CA PHE A 305 9.48 10.30 10.58
C PHE A 305 10.81 9.71 11.05
N ASP A 306 11.95 10.26 10.66
CA ASP A 306 13.27 9.72 11.02
C ASP A 306 13.62 9.99 12.49
N GLN A 307 13.13 11.09 13.06
CA GLN A 307 13.34 11.45 14.46
C GLN A 307 12.55 10.60 15.47
N LEU A 308 11.37 10.10 15.07
CA LEU A 308 10.47 9.37 15.96
C LEU A 308 10.76 7.87 15.99
N GLN A 309 10.73 7.25 17.17
CA GLN A 309 10.93 5.81 17.35
C GLN A 309 9.63 5.08 17.71
N VAL A 310 9.60 3.77 17.45
CA VAL A 310 8.46 2.93 17.89
C VAL A 310 8.49 2.83 19.41
N GLY A 311 7.33 3.01 20.05
CA GLY A 311 7.22 3.12 21.51
C GLY A 311 7.15 4.55 22.03
N ASP A 312 7.49 5.56 21.20
CA ASP A 312 7.44 6.95 21.61
C ASP A 312 6.03 7.39 21.99
N ARG A 313 5.96 8.16 23.08
CA ARG A 313 4.75 8.80 23.58
C ARG A 313 4.59 10.16 22.91
N LEU A 314 3.42 10.39 22.33
CA LEU A 314 3.09 11.59 21.60
C LEU A 314 1.74 12.13 22.04
N VAL A 315 1.57 13.44 21.89
CA VAL A 315 0.26 14.09 22.00
C VAL A 315 -0.18 14.52 20.61
N VAL A 316 -1.26 13.95 20.12
CA VAL A 316 -1.82 14.31 18.82
C VAL A 316 -2.89 15.36 19.02
N PHE A 317 -2.64 16.56 18.51
CA PHE A 317 -3.60 17.65 18.60
C PHE A 317 -4.63 17.56 17.48
N LYS A 318 -5.90 17.61 17.86
CA LYS A 318 -7.04 17.61 16.95
C LYS A 318 -7.91 18.85 17.21
N PRO A 319 -8.60 19.39 16.20
CA PRO A 319 -9.58 20.43 16.46
C PRO A 319 -10.72 19.85 17.31
N GLN A 320 -11.28 20.66 18.19
CA GLN A 320 -12.44 20.33 19.00
C GLN A 320 -13.58 19.68 18.18
N TYR A 321 -13.84 20.27 17.02
CA TYR A 321 -14.86 19.84 16.10
C TYR A 321 -14.18 19.34 14.82
N GLY A 322 -13.66 18.12 14.84
CA GLY A 322 -13.07 17.49 13.66
C GLY A 322 -12.27 16.24 14.02
N LYS A 323 -12.07 15.36 13.03
CA LYS A 323 -11.35 14.10 13.23
C LYS A 323 -9.89 14.14 12.77
N GLN A 324 -9.53 15.14 11.97
CA GLN A 324 -8.20 15.21 11.36
C GLN A 324 -7.22 15.88 12.32
N PRO A 325 -6.05 15.27 12.56
CA PRO A 325 -5.02 15.85 13.40
C PRO A 325 -4.40 17.09 12.73
N LEU A 326 -4.03 18.07 13.54
CA LEU A 326 -3.38 19.31 13.13
C LEU A 326 -1.87 19.22 13.31
N SER A 327 -1.44 18.70 14.47
CA SER A 327 -0.05 18.59 14.85
C SER A 327 0.18 17.42 15.79
N ILE A 328 1.44 17.05 15.92
CA ILE A 328 1.95 16.05 16.86
C ILE A 328 2.97 16.76 17.75
N MET A 329 2.88 16.55 19.05
CA MET A 329 3.84 17.05 20.03
C MET A 329 4.56 15.88 20.69
N THR A 330 5.89 15.95 20.72
CA THR A 330 6.73 15.00 21.46
C THR A 330 6.72 15.34 22.95
N MET A 331 7.15 14.40 23.79
CA MET A 331 7.30 14.66 25.24
C MET A 331 8.33 15.77 25.53
N GLU A 332 9.27 16.01 24.61
CA GLU A 332 10.23 17.12 24.65
C GLU A 332 9.62 18.48 24.27
N GLN A 333 8.29 18.54 24.14
CA GLN A 333 7.53 19.73 23.77
C GLN A 333 7.81 20.30 22.37
N GLN A 334 8.38 19.49 21.47
CA GLN A 334 8.54 19.87 20.07
C GLN A 334 7.27 19.56 19.29
N GLU A 335 6.70 20.58 18.63
CA GLU A 335 5.45 20.46 17.88
C GLU A 335 5.72 20.41 16.36
N TYR A 336 5.21 19.36 15.72
CA TYR A 336 5.29 19.12 14.29
C TYR A 336 3.91 19.22 13.66
N TYR A 337 3.77 20.09 12.66
CA TYR A 337 2.51 20.32 11.95
C TYR A 337 2.31 19.32 10.82
N LEU A 338 1.07 18.86 10.64
CA LEU A 338 0.70 17.88 9.63
C LEU A 338 0.13 18.60 8.40
N TYR A 339 0.78 18.46 7.24
CA TYR A 339 0.39 19.15 6.00
C TYR A 339 -0.36 18.25 5.01
#